data_AF-A0A8X6PS92-F1
#
_entry.id   AF-A0A8X6PS92-F1
#
_cell.length_a   1.000
_cell.length_b   1.000
_cell.length_c   1.000
_cell.angle_alpha   90.00
_cell.angle_beta   90.00
_cell.angle_gamma   90.00
#
_symmetry.space_group_name_H-M   'P 1'
#
loop_
_entity.id
_entity.type
_entity.pdbx_description
1 polymer ?
#
loop_
_entity_poly.entity_id
_entity_poly.type
_entity_poly.pdbx_seq_one_letter_code
_entity_poly.pdbx_strand_id
1 'polypeptide(L)'
;MQNKTRLELADYEAENLARLQKMFSRKWEFIFMQAEAQAKVDKKRDKLERKVLDSQERAFWDVHRPVPGCVNTTEMDIKKACRMNKPIKSAKSAVGGGRISPSVSDAELNTPQDSIKVEIQSLKYRLERRNVKISKVSDLYINFFEQYQNMMPS
;
A
#
# COMPACT_ATOMS: atom_id res chain seq x y z
N MET A 1 -17.98 -9.21 28.03
CA MET A 1 -17.59 -10.37 27.19
C MET A 1 -18.84 -11.05 26.68
N GLN A 2 -18.92 -11.35 25.37
CA GLN A 2 -20.10 -12.01 24.78
C GLN A 2 -19.87 -13.52 24.75
N ASN A 3 -20.58 -14.27 25.61
CA ASN A 3 -20.52 -15.73 25.65
C ASN A 3 -21.39 -16.34 24.53
N LYS A 4 -20.82 -16.46 23.33
CA LYS A 4 -21.34 -17.33 22.27
C LYS A 4 -20.16 -18.15 21.75
N THR A 5 -20.31 -19.46 21.69
CA THR A 5 -19.30 -20.45 21.25
C THR A 5 -18.72 -20.19 19.85
N ARG A 6 -19.30 -19.26 19.07
CA ARG A 6 -18.79 -18.80 17.77
C ARG A 6 -17.76 -17.66 17.86
N LEU A 7 -17.54 -17.10 19.05
CA LEU A 7 -16.65 -15.97 19.32
C LEU A 7 -15.48 -16.37 20.24
N GLU A 8 -15.22 -17.67 20.40
CA GLU A 8 -14.04 -18.14 21.11
C GLU A 8 -12.80 -17.79 20.29
N LEU A 9 -11.85 -17.13 20.95
CA LEU A 9 -10.56 -16.77 20.38
C LEU A 9 -9.81 -18.07 20.08
N ALA A 10 -9.24 -18.19 18.88
CA ALA A 10 -8.26 -19.23 18.61
C ALA A 10 -7.00 -19.02 19.49
N ASP A 11 -6.20 -20.06 19.70
CA ASP A 11 -5.04 -20.02 20.60
C ASP A 11 -4.07 -18.87 20.25
N TYR A 12 -3.81 -18.64 18.95
CA TYR A 12 -2.96 -17.53 18.50
C TYR A 12 -3.58 -16.14 18.74
N GLU A 13 -4.91 -16.02 18.70
CA GLU A 13 -5.62 -14.77 19.00
C GLU A 13 -5.56 -14.48 20.51
N ALA A 14 -5.67 -15.51 21.35
CA ALA A 14 -5.53 -15.41 22.80
C ALA A 14 -4.09 -15.02 23.20
N GLU A 15 -3.08 -15.62 22.58
CA GLU A 15 -1.67 -15.24 22.79
C GLU A 15 -1.41 -13.79 22.38
N ASN A 16 -1.93 -13.37 21.23
CA ASN A 16 -1.85 -11.98 20.77
C ASN A 16 -2.53 -11.01 21.75
N LEU A 17 -3.71 -11.37 22.27
CA LEU A 17 -4.41 -10.57 23.27
C LEU A 17 -3.58 -10.41 24.54
N ALA A 18 -3.01 -11.50 25.06
CA ALA A 18 -2.14 -11.46 26.23
C ALA A 18 -0.91 -10.57 26.00
N ARG A 19 -0.30 -10.65 24.81
CA ARG A 19 0.81 -9.79 24.41
C ARG A 19 0.40 -8.32 24.35
N LEU A 20 -0.74 -8.01 23.74
CA LEU A 20 -1.26 -6.65 23.63
C LEU A 20 -1.62 -6.07 25.01
N GLN A 21 -2.20 -6.86 25.90
CA GLN A 21 -2.47 -6.47 27.30
C GLN A 21 -1.18 -6.09 28.03
N LYS A 22 -0.11 -6.89 27.86
CA LYS A 22 1.19 -6.58 28.45
C LYS A 22 1.80 -5.30 27.87
N MET A 23 1.76 -5.13 26.54
CA MET A 23 2.31 -3.96 25.84
C MET A 23 1.55 -2.66 26.16
N PHE A 24 0.22 -2.73 26.26
CA PHE A 24 -0.66 -1.58 26.47
C PHE A 24 -1.25 -1.52 27.88
N SER A 25 -0.57 -2.10 28.88
CA SER A 25 -1.05 -2.22 30.26
C SER A 25 -1.57 -0.89 30.84
N ARG A 26 -0.83 0.21 30.66
CA ARG A 26 -1.22 1.55 31.14
C ARG A 26 -2.46 2.14 30.47
N LYS A 27 -2.78 1.69 29.26
CA LYS A 27 -3.95 2.15 28.48
C LYS A 27 -5.05 1.09 28.41
N TRP A 28 -4.89 -0.02 29.12
CA TRP A 28 -5.78 -1.18 28.99
C TRP A 28 -7.23 -0.82 29.36
N GLU A 29 -7.42 -0.06 30.43
CA GLU A 29 -8.76 0.42 30.83
C GLU A 29 -9.45 1.22 29.72
N PHE A 30 -8.72 2.08 29.01
CA PHE A 30 -9.27 2.84 27.90
C PHE A 30 -9.67 1.92 26.72
N ILE A 31 -8.82 0.95 26.39
CA ILE A 31 -9.08 -0.03 25.33
C ILE A 31 -10.32 -0.86 25.69
N PHE A 32 -10.40 -1.33 26.94
CA PHE A 32 -11.54 -2.11 27.42
C PHE A 32 -12.84 -1.30 27.41
N MET A 33 -12.80 -0.05 27.87
CA MET A 33 -13.94 0.87 27.83
C MET A 33 -14.43 1.10 26.39
N GLN A 34 -13.52 1.28 25.44
CA GLN A 34 -13.87 1.43 24.02
C GLN A 34 -14.50 0.15 23.45
N ALA A 35 -13.93 -1.03 23.75
CA ALA A 35 -14.48 -2.32 23.34
C ALA A 35 -15.88 -2.57 23.93
N GLU A 36 -16.10 -2.18 25.19
CA GLU A 36 -17.39 -2.31 25.84
C GLU A 36 -18.45 -1.38 25.21
N ALA A 37 -18.08 -0.14 24.90
CA ALA A 37 -18.94 0.81 24.21
C ALA A 37 -19.33 0.29 22.81
N GLN A 38 -18.38 -0.24 22.04
CA GLN A 38 -18.63 -0.83 20.73
C GLN A 38 -19.61 -2.02 20.84
N ALA A 39 -19.37 -2.94 21.79
CA ALA A 39 -20.26 -4.07 22.03
C ALA A 39 -21.69 -3.66 22.42
N LYS A 40 -21.87 -2.51 23.10
CA LYS A 40 -23.19 -1.94 23.43
C LYS A 40 -23.91 -1.42 22.17
N VAL A 41 -23.19 -0.82 21.23
CA VAL A 41 -23.74 -0.38 19.94
C VAL A 41 -24.14 -1.58 19.09
N ASP A 42 -23.27 -2.59 18.99
CA ASP A 42 -23.56 -3.79 18.19
C ASP A 42 -24.76 -4.57 18.75
N LYS A 43 -24.96 -4.53 20.07
CA LYS A 43 -26.15 -5.11 20.72
C LYS A 43 -27.48 -4.51 20.24
N LYS A 44 -27.50 -3.27 19.77
CA LYS A 44 -28.70 -2.59 19.27
C LYS A 44 -29.00 -2.90 17.79
N ARG A 45 -28.06 -3.51 17.06
CA ARG A 45 -28.22 -3.87 15.64
C ARG A 45 -29.03 -5.14 15.45
N ASP A 46 -29.65 -5.23 14.27
CA ASP A 46 -30.37 -6.43 13.83
C ASP A 46 -29.45 -7.64 13.73
N LYS A 47 -30.03 -8.83 13.93
CA LYS A 47 -29.27 -10.09 13.99
C LYS A 47 -28.52 -10.38 12.69
N LEU A 48 -29.11 -10.07 11.54
CA LEU A 48 -28.47 -10.29 10.25
C LEU A 48 -27.35 -9.28 10.02
N GLU A 49 -27.63 -7.99 10.23
CA GLU A 49 -26.65 -6.91 10.09
C GLU A 49 -25.41 -7.16 10.97
N ARG A 50 -25.62 -7.52 12.24
CA ARG A 50 -24.55 -7.86 13.17
C ARG A 50 -23.69 -9.03 12.67
N LYS A 51 -24.30 -10.09 12.14
CA LYS A 51 -23.54 -11.22 11.60
C LYS A 51 -22.68 -10.83 10.40
N VAL A 52 -23.19 -9.95 9.54
CA VAL A 52 -22.45 -9.46 8.36
C VAL A 52 -21.28 -8.60 8.81
N LEU A 53 -21.50 -7.64 9.70
CA LEU A 53 -20.46 -6.77 10.22
C LEU A 53 -19.38 -7.53 10.99
N ASP A 54 -19.76 -8.46 11.89
CA ASP A 54 -18.82 -9.32 12.61
C ASP A 54 -17.95 -10.13 11.62
N SER A 55 -18.55 -10.63 10.54
CA SER A 55 -17.83 -11.41 9.51
C SER A 55 -16.89 -10.55 8.69
N GLN A 56 -17.27 -9.32 8.35
CA GLN A 56 -16.41 -8.38 7.63
C GLN A 56 -15.23 -7.94 8.49
N GLU A 57 -15.48 -7.64 9.75
CA GLU A 57 -14.43 -7.30 10.71
C GLU A 57 -13.45 -8.46 10.90
N ARG A 58 -13.94 -9.69 11.01
CA ARG A 58 -13.07 -10.87 11.10
C ARG A 58 -12.20 -11.03 9.85
N ALA A 59 -12.79 -10.92 8.65
CA ALA A 59 -12.04 -11.01 7.40
C ALA A 59 -10.97 -9.89 7.26
N PHE A 60 -11.26 -8.68 7.76
CA PHE A 60 -10.27 -7.61 7.82
C PHE A 60 -9.07 -8.01 8.68
N TRP A 61 -9.32 -8.54 9.87
CA TRP A 61 -8.25 -8.97 10.78
C TRP A 61 -7.48 -10.18 10.26
N ASP A 62 -8.13 -11.13 9.58
CA ASP A 62 -7.46 -12.29 8.97
C ASP A 62 -6.39 -11.87 7.94
N VAL A 63 -6.61 -10.77 7.21
CA VAL A 63 -5.64 -10.21 6.26
C VAL A 63 -4.48 -9.49 6.96
N HIS A 64 -4.78 -8.72 8.01
CA HIS A 64 -3.79 -7.85 8.67
C HIS A 64 -3.03 -8.52 9.81
N ARG A 65 -3.59 -9.59 10.38
CA ARG A 65 -3.03 -10.42 11.44
C ARG A 65 -3.23 -11.89 11.06
N PRO A 66 -2.63 -12.33 9.94
CA PRO A 66 -2.82 -13.69 9.44
C PRO A 66 -2.33 -14.70 10.48
N VAL A 67 -2.92 -15.89 10.42
CA VAL A 67 -2.50 -17.03 11.24
C VAL A 67 -0.99 -17.26 11.07
N PRO A 68 -0.24 -17.55 12.15
CA PRO A 68 1.18 -17.86 12.05
C PRO A 68 1.44 -18.95 11.00
N GLY A 69 2.35 -18.68 10.05
CA GLY A 69 2.66 -19.58 8.94
C GLY A 69 1.92 -19.27 7.63
N CYS A 70 0.89 -18.41 7.65
CA CYS A 70 0.31 -17.87 6.43
C CYS A 70 1.11 -16.68 5.89
N VAL A 71 1.15 -16.53 4.56
CA VAL A 71 1.82 -15.40 3.90
C VAL A 71 1.08 -14.10 4.24
N ASN A 72 1.82 -13.11 4.71
CA ASN A 72 1.28 -11.79 5.00
C ASN A 72 1.19 -10.94 3.74
N THR A 73 0.00 -10.82 3.17
CA THR A 73 -0.24 -10.06 1.93
C THR A 73 -0.13 -8.54 2.11
N THR A 74 -0.06 -8.05 3.35
CA THR A 74 0.10 -6.62 3.64
C THR A 74 1.58 -6.20 3.67
N GLU A 75 2.52 -7.15 3.63
CA GLU A 75 3.94 -6.85 3.61
C GLU A 75 4.34 -6.20 2.28
N MET A 76 5.06 -5.09 2.41
CA MET A 76 5.58 -4.36 1.26
C MET A 76 7.07 -4.60 1.13
N ASP A 77 7.51 -4.87 -0.10
CA ASP A 77 8.94 -4.90 -0.43
C ASP A 77 9.62 -3.61 0.06
N ILE A 78 10.80 -3.77 0.67
CA ILE A 78 11.55 -2.68 1.31
C ILE A 78 11.81 -1.55 0.32
N LYS A 79 12.15 -1.86 -0.94
CA LYS A 79 12.38 -0.83 -1.96
C LYS A 79 11.09 -0.08 -2.28
N LYS A 80 9.94 -0.76 -2.27
CA LYS A 80 8.62 -0.14 -2.45
C LYS A 80 8.26 0.75 -1.25
N ALA A 81 8.47 0.28 -0.02
CA ALA A 81 8.24 1.07 1.20
C ALA A 81 9.09 2.35 1.21
N CYS A 82 10.38 2.24 0.89
CA CYS A 82 11.28 3.40 0.79
C CYS A 82 10.86 4.39 -0.29
N ARG A 83 10.31 3.94 -1.43
CA ARG A 83 9.81 4.84 -2.49
C ARG A 83 8.59 5.63 -2.05
N MET A 84 7.67 5.02 -1.31
CA MET A 84 6.46 5.69 -0.83
C MET A 84 6.74 6.70 0.29
N ASN A 85 7.79 6.47 1.09
CA ASN A 85 8.24 7.40 2.12
C ASN A 85 9.09 8.54 1.58
N LYS A 86 9.39 8.58 0.27
CA LYS A 86 9.93 9.79 -0.34
C LYS A 86 8.81 10.82 -0.41
N PRO A 87 9.03 12.07 0.03
CA PRO A 87 8.04 13.12 -0.15
C PRO A 87 7.69 13.17 -1.62
N ILE A 88 6.42 12.88 -1.92
CA ILE A 88 5.87 12.93 -3.26
C ILE A 88 6.11 14.36 -3.75
N LYS A 89 7.03 14.55 -4.70
CA LYS A 89 7.04 15.75 -5.54
C LYS A 89 5.77 15.66 -6.37
N SER A 90 4.67 16.14 -5.82
CA SER A 90 3.35 16.05 -6.42
C SER A 90 3.37 16.84 -7.72
N ALA A 91 3.21 16.14 -8.83
CA ALA A 91 2.45 16.68 -9.93
C ALA A 91 1.07 17.05 -9.34
N LYS A 92 0.80 18.36 -9.26
CA LYS A 92 -0.49 18.88 -8.83
C LYS A 92 -1.55 18.42 -9.82
N SER A 93 -2.28 17.35 -9.48
CA SER A 93 -3.66 17.20 -9.95
C SER A 93 -4.52 17.91 -8.93
N ALA A 94 -5.01 19.09 -9.29
CA ALA A 94 -5.94 19.84 -8.48
C ALA A 94 -7.27 19.09 -8.41
N VAL A 95 -7.74 18.73 -7.22
CA VAL A 95 -9.12 18.86 -6.73
C VAL A 95 -9.13 18.57 -5.21
N GLY A 96 -9.65 19.53 -4.44
CA GLY A 96 -10.42 19.30 -3.21
C GLY A 96 -9.67 19.10 -1.88
N GLY A 97 -9.75 20.12 -1.01
CA GLY A 97 -9.96 19.87 0.43
C GLY A 97 -8.80 20.17 1.39
N GLY A 98 -8.72 21.45 1.81
CA GLY A 98 -8.34 21.93 3.15
C GLY A 98 -7.27 21.20 3.97
N ARG A 99 -6.06 21.78 4.03
CA ARG A 99 -5.26 21.86 5.25
C ARG A 99 -4.56 23.21 5.35
N ILE A 100 -4.66 23.81 6.53
CA ILE A 100 -4.07 25.09 6.93
C ILE A 100 -2.69 24.75 7.50
N SER A 101 -1.62 25.20 6.82
CA SER A 101 -0.30 25.60 7.37
C SER A 101 0.71 25.75 6.23
N PRO A 102 1.24 26.96 5.95
CA PRO A 102 2.37 27.14 5.06
C PRO A 102 3.66 27.12 5.89
N SER A 103 4.47 26.08 5.73
CA SER A 103 5.90 26.18 6.02
C SER A 103 6.61 26.06 4.69
N VAL A 104 6.66 27.19 3.98
CA VAL A 104 7.43 27.33 2.74
C VAL A 104 8.86 27.61 3.15
N SER A 105 9.75 26.65 2.84
CA SER A 105 11.19 26.85 2.90
C SER A 105 11.63 27.41 1.54
N ASP A 106 12.53 28.41 1.58
CA ASP A 106 13.02 29.26 0.47
C ASP A 106 13.70 28.53 -0.73
N ALA A 107 13.51 27.22 -0.88
CA ALA A 107 14.06 26.41 -1.97
C ALA A 107 13.10 26.25 -3.18
N GLU A 108 11.90 26.85 -3.14
CA GLU A 108 10.86 26.77 -4.19
C GLU A 108 11.12 27.69 -5.42
N LEU A 109 12.37 27.96 -5.77
CA LEU A 109 12.76 28.78 -6.92
C LEU A 109 13.37 27.99 -8.09
N ASN A 110 13.06 26.70 -8.24
CA ASN A 110 13.08 26.12 -9.59
C ASN A 110 11.76 26.49 -10.24
N THR A 111 11.74 27.64 -10.92
CA THR A 111 10.51 28.20 -11.48
C THR A 111 9.83 27.20 -12.42
N PRO A 112 8.50 27.20 -12.55
CA PRO A 112 7.80 26.39 -13.55
C PRO A 112 8.33 26.66 -14.98
N GLN A 113 8.95 27.82 -15.21
CA GLN A 113 9.65 28.10 -16.46
C GLN A 113 10.90 27.22 -16.67
N ASP A 114 11.67 26.94 -15.62
CA ASP A 114 12.89 26.14 -15.75
C ASP A 114 12.56 24.66 -15.97
N SER A 115 11.48 24.14 -15.36
CA SER A 115 11.01 22.80 -15.68
C SER A 115 10.54 22.66 -17.14
N ILE A 116 9.84 23.68 -17.66
CA ILE A 116 9.41 23.72 -19.06
C ILE A 116 10.63 23.83 -20.00
N LYS A 117 11.63 24.64 -19.67
CA LYS A 117 12.87 24.73 -20.47
C LYS A 117 13.60 23.39 -20.55
N VAL A 118 13.72 22.68 -19.43
CA VAL A 118 14.32 21.34 -19.38
C VAL A 118 13.52 20.34 -20.21
N GLU A 119 12.19 20.40 -20.15
CA GLU A 119 11.31 19.55 -20.96
C GLU A 119 11.47 19.83 -22.46
N ILE A 120 11.47 21.11 -22.87
CA ILE A 120 11.71 21.52 -24.26
C ILE A 120 13.07 21.02 -24.75
N GLN A 121 14.11 21.16 -23.93
CA GLN A 121 15.45 20.68 -24.28
C GLN A 121 15.48 19.15 -24.43
N SER A 122 14.82 18.41 -23.54
CA SER A 122 14.67 16.96 -23.63
C SER A 122 13.91 16.53 -24.90
N LEU A 123 12.83 17.23 -25.25
CA LEU A 123 12.05 16.96 -26.46
C LEU A 123 12.85 17.24 -27.74
N LYS A 124 13.61 18.34 -27.79
CA LYS A 124 14.52 18.63 -28.91
C LYS A 124 15.55 17.51 -29.10
N TYR A 125 16.20 17.09 -28.00
CA TYR A 125 17.14 15.98 -28.04
C TYR A 125 16.50 14.67 -28.52
N ARG A 126 15.28 14.37 -28.07
CA ARG A 126 14.53 13.18 -28.52
C ARG A 126 14.18 13.23 -30.01
N LEU A 127 13.92 14.42 -30.57
CA LEU A 127 13.60 14.59 -31.99
C LEU A 127 14.85 14.45 -32.87
N GLU A 128 16.00 14.89 -32.39
CA GLU A 128 17.30 14.78 -33.08
C GLU A 128 17.81 13.33 -33.14
N ARG A 129 17.33 12.45 -32.26
CA ARG A 129 17.69 11.03 -32.29
C ARG A 129 17.20 10.38 -33.58
N ARG A 130 18.14 9.81 -34.35
CA ARG A 130 17.81 8.93 -35.48
C ARG A 130 17.04 7.71 -34.98
N ASN A 131 15.87 7.48 -35.56
CA ASN A 131 15.05 6.31 -35.29
C ASN A 131 15.19 5.30 -36.44
N VAL A 132 15.26 4.02 -36.11
CA VAL A 132 15.25 2.92 -37.08
C VAL A 132 13.82 2.37 -37.17
N LYS A 133 13.38 1.99 -38.38
CA LYS A 133 12.07 1.37 -38.56
C LYS A 133 11.96 0.09 -37.73
N ILE A 134 10.85 -0.08 -37.04
CA ILE A 134 10.61 -1.25 -36.18
C ILE A 134 10.78 -2.56 -36.95
N SER A 135 10.31 -2.64 -38.20
CA SER A 135 10.51 -3.82 -39.05
C SER A 135 11.98 -4.18 -39.19
N LYS A 136 12.86 -3.19 -39.43
CA LYS A 136 14.29 -3.43 -39.57
C LYS A 136 14.94 -3.88 -38.26
N VAL A 137 14.50 -3.32 -37.12
CA VAL A 137 14.96 -3.75 -35.80
C VAL A 137 14.52 -5.19 -35.54
N SER A 138 13.25 -5.51 -35.80
CA SER A 138 12.68 -6.86 -35.67
C SER A 138 13.43 -7.88 -36.52
N ASP A 139 13.68 -7.60 -37.80
CA ASP A 139 14.41 -8.50 -38.70
C ASP A 139 15.84 -8.77 -38.19
N LEU A 140 16.53 -7.74 -37.67
CA LEU A 140 17.87 -7.89 -37.09
C LEU A 140 17.86 -8.74 -35.81
N TYR A 141 16.87 -8.55 -34.94
CA TYR A 141 16.71 -9.35 -33.72
C TYR A 141 16.43 -10.82 -34.04
N ILE A 142 15.53 -11.08 -35.00
CA ILE A 142 15.23 -12.45 -35.44
C ILE A 142 16.49 -13.11 -35.98
N ASN A 143 17.17 -12.47 -36.93
CA ASN A 143 18.40 -13.00 -37.52
C ASN A 143 19.51 -13.22 -36.47
N PHE A 144 19.64 -12.32 -35.50
CA PHE A 144 20.57 -12.50 -34.37
C PHE A 144 20.26 -13.78 -33.59
N PHE A 145 19.00 -14.00 -33.19
CA PHE A 145 18.64 -15.19 -32.42
C PHE A 145 18.70 -16.48 -33.26
N GLU A 146 18.36 -16.44 -34.54
CA GLU A 146 18.53 -17.59 -35.47
C GLU A 146 20.00 -17.99 -35.61
N GLN A 147 20.90 -17.02 -35.73
CA GLN A 147 22.34 -17.26 -35.85
C GLN A 147 22.92 -17.99 -34.63
N TYR A 148 22.42 -17.70 -33.43
CA TYR A 148 22.91 -18.27 -32.17
C TYR A 148 22.00 -19.37 -31.60
N GLN A 149 20.94 -19.75 -32.30
CA GLN A 149 19.98 -20.75 -31.83
C GLN A 149 20.66 -22.09 -31.50
N ASN A 150 21.67 -22.48 -32.29
CA ASN A 150 22.41 -23.74 -32.11
C ASN A 150 23.57 -23.63 -31.11
N MET A 151 23.82 -22.44 -30.55
CA MET A 151 24.90 -22.18 -29.58
C MET A 151 24.38 -22.01 -28.14
N MET A 152 23.06 -21.93 -27.95
CA MET A 152 22.46 -21.82 -26.63
C MET A 152 22.19 -23.23 -26.06
N PRO A 153 22.63 -23.53 -24.82
CA PRO A 153 22.33 -24.80 -24.17
C PRO A 153 20.82 -25.00 -23.99
N SER A 154 20.36 -26.24 -24.15
CA SER A 154 18.98 -26.67 -23.81
C SER A 154 18.73 -26.66 -22.31
#